data_AF-A0A2G9UPZ9-F1
#
_entry.id   AF-A0A2G9UPZ9-F1
#
_cell.length_a   1.000
_cell.length_b   1.000
_cell.length_c   1.000
_cell.angle_alpha   90.00
_cell.angle_beta   90.00
_cell.angle_gamma   90.00
#
_symmetry.space_group_name_H-M   'P 1'
#
loop_
_entity.id
_entity.type
_entity.pdbx_description
1 polymer ?
#
loop_
_entity_poly.entity_id
_entity_poly.type
_entity_poly.pdbx_seq_one_letter_code
_entity_poly.pdbx_strand_id
1 'polypeptide(L)'
;MKRSREEKERSCRTDRISLRGQDTVDEQPAPSEKGQVDEEYKMRNAAAIPPLIVHESSIRPRFFDNKHAIIKNAAEENKNWIETFLSSWSDDEKKLFRERLSAVGKNYANIAMFLENKVRY
;
A
#
# COMPACT_ATOMS: atom_id res chain seq x y z
N MET A 1 14.19 -27.75 2.82
CA MET A 1 13.49 -28.29 4.00
C MET A 1 12.20 -27.53 4.36
N LYS A 2 12.12 -26.20 4.27
CA LYS A 2 10.89 -25.45 4.66
C LYS A 2 9.68 -25.57 3.71
N ARG A 3 9.91 -25.94 2.44
CA ARG A 3 8.87 -25.95 1.38
C ARG A 3 7.87 -27.12 1.50
N SER A 4 8.28 -28.25 2.07
CA SER A 4 7.44 -29.46 2.19
C SER A 4 6.35 -29.34 3.25
N ARG A 5 6.59 -28.57 4.32
CA ARG A 5 5.58 -28.36 5.39
C ARG A 5 4.42 -27.49 4.91
N GLU A 6 4.72 -26.42 4.18
CA GLU A 6 3.70 -25.49 3.66
C GLU A 6 2.81 -26.14 2.61
N GLU A 7 3.36 -27.05 1.80
CA GLU A 7 2.61 -27.82 0.79
C GLU A 7 1.67 -28.86 1.43
N LYS A 8 2.10 -29.49 2.53
CA LYS A 8 1.26 -30.43 3.29
C LYS A 8 0.12 -29.72 4.02
N GLU A 9 0.34 -28.50 4.50
CA GLU A 9 -0.68 -27.65 5.13
C GLU A 9 -1.71 -27.10 4.10
N ARG A 10 -1.31 -26.89 2.83
CA ARG A 10 -2.25 -26.59 1.74
C ARG A 10 -3.09 -27.81 1.35
N SER A 11 -2.51 -29.01 1.28
CA SER A 11 -3.23 -30.25 0.96
C SER A 11 -4.38 -30.52 1.92
N CYS A 12 -4.14 -30.45 3.24
CA CYS A 12 -5.17 -30.76 4.23
C CYS A 12 -6.31 -29.72 4.31
N ARG A 13 -6.13 -28.53 3.75
CA ARG A 13 -7.21 -27.53 3.65
C ARG A 13 -8.14 -27.82 2.48
N THR A 14 -7.59 -28.28 1.35
CA THR A 14 -8.37 -28.69 0.18
C THR A 14 -9.21 -29.94 0.48
N ASP A 15 -8.66 -30.91 1.20
CA ASP A 15 -9.36 -32.16 1.53
C ASP A 15 -10.56 -31.93 2.47
N ARG A 16 -10.48 -30.97 3.41
CA ARG A 16 -11.61 -30.66 4.32
C ARG A 16 -12.76 -29.94 3.64
N ILE A 17 -12.51 -29.21 2.55
CA ILE A 17 -13.55 -28.56 1.75
C ILE A 17 -14.26 -29.60 0.87
N SER A 18 -13.56 -30.64 0.43
CA SER A 18 -14.10 -31.70 -0.44
C SER A 18 -14.99 -32.74 0.29
N LEU A 19 -15.00 -32.79 1.62
CA LEU A 19 -15.73 -33.81 2.40
C LEU A 19 -17.23 -33.50 2.59
N ARG A 20 -17.76 -32.42 1.99
CA ARG A 20 -19.18 -32.08 2.04
C ARG A 20 -19.92 -32.48 0.74
N GLY A 21 -19.56 -33.62 0.16
CA GLY A 21 -20.10 -34.07 -1.13
C GLY A 21 -20.01 -35.57 -1.37
N GLN A 22 -20.09 -36.40 -0.32
CA GLN A 22 -20.36 -37.83 -0.49
C GLN A 22 -21.78 -38.11 -0.03
N ASP A 23 -22.72 -38.02 -0.96
CA ASP A 23 -23.91 -38.87 -0.99
C ASP A 23 -24.26 -39.13 -2.46
N THR A 24 -24.23 -40.42 -2.82
CA THR A 24 -24.94 -41.09 -3.92
C THR A 24 -24.87 -40.48 -5.33
N VAL A 25 -24.14 -41.18 -6.21
CA VAL A 25 -24.23 -41.07 -7.67
C VAL A 25 -25.62 -41.53 -8.11
N ASP A 26 -26.54 -40.57 -8.28
CA ASP A 26 -27.65 -40.69 -9.21
C ASP A 26 -27.36 -39.76 -10.39
N GLU A 27 -27.42 -40.32 -11.59
CA GLU A 27 -27.19 -39.64 -12.86
C GLU A 27 -28.19 -38.48 -13.02
N GLN A 28 -27.76 -37.27 -12.68
CA GLN A 28 -28.51 -36.04 -12.92
C GLN A 28 -27.99 -35.37 -14.20
N PRO A 29 -28.89 -34.90 -15.09
CA PRO A 29 -28.48 -34.24 -16.33
C PRO A 29 -27.66 -32.98 -16.02
N ALA A 30 -26.54 -32.83 -16.72
CA ALA A 30 -25.63 -31.70 -16.55
C ALA A 30 -26.41 -30.37 -16.62
N PRO A 31 -26.40 -29.53 -15.56
CA PRO A 31 -27.13 -28.28 -15.56
C PRO A 31 -26.52 -27.34 -16.60
N SER A 32 -27.37 -26.77 -17.45
CA SER A 32 -26.98 -25.83 -18.51
C SER A 32 -26.08 -24.73 -17.94
N GLU A 33 -25.00 -24.35 -18.64
CA GLU A 33 -23.98 -23.38 -18.17
C GLU A 33 -24.59 -22.07 -17.65
N LYS A 34 -25.68 -21.60 -18.26
CA LYS A 34 -26.41 -20.40 -17.83
C LYS A 34 -27.03 -20.54 -16.43
N GLY A 35 -27.47 -21.74 -16.05
CA GLY A 35 -28.00 -22.02 -14.72
C GLY A 35 -26.92 -22.09 -13.65
N GLN A 36 -25.71 -22.54 -14.01
CA GLN A 36 -24.59 -22.63 -13.06
C GLN A 36 -24.10 -21.25 -12.60
N VAL A 37 -24.02 -20.28 -13.51
CA VAL A 37 -23.59 -18.91 -13.19
C VAL A 37 -24.61 -18.20 -12.29
N ASP A 38 -25.91 -18.43 -12.52
CA ASP A 38 -26.99 -17.85 -11.71
C ASP A 38 -27.01 -18.42 -10.28
N GLU A 39 -26.83 -19.73 -10.14
CA GLU A 39 -26.72 -20.37 -8.83
C GLU A 39 -25.46 -19.97 -8.07
N GLU A 40 -24.32 -19.81 -8.74
CA GLU A 40 -23.10 -19.33 -8.10
C GLU A 40 -23.24 -17.87 -7.63
N TYR A 41 -23.89 -17.01 -8.44
CA TYR A 41 -24.19 -15.64 -8.07
C TYR A 41 -25.13 -15.56 -6.86
N LYS A 42 -26.15 -16.43 -6.80
CA LYS A 42 -27.02 -16.56 -5.63
C LYS A 42 -26.26 -17.03 -4.40
N MET A 43 -25.42 -18.07 -4.50
CA MET A 43 -24.63 -18.58 -3.37
C MET A 43 -23.67 -17.52 -2.80
N ARG A 44 -23.04 -16.71 -3.66
CA ARG A 44 -22.15 -15.61 -3.22
C ARG A 44 -22.91 -14.50 -2.48
N ASN A 45 -24.17 -14.28 -2.84
CA ASN A 45 -25.01 -13.19 -2.30
C ASN A 45 -26.10 -13.67 -1.33
N ALA A 46 -26.12 -14.95 -0.96
CA ALA A 46 -27.16 -15.56 -0.13
C ALA A 46 -27.10 -15.12 1.34
N ALA A 47 -25.99 -14.51 1.77
CA ALA A 47 -25.90 -13.97 3.11
C ALA A 47 -26.77 -12.71 3.23
N ALA A 48 -27.80 -12.78 4.07
CA ALA A 48 -28.51 -11.59 4.52
C ALA A 48 -27.56 -10.76 5.39
N ILE A 49 -26.89 -9.77 4.80
CA ILE A 49 -26.06 -8.81 5.54
C ILE A 49 -27.03 -7.85 6.24
N PRO A 50 -27.07 -7.83 7.59
CA PRO A 50 -27.92 -6.88 8.28
C PRO A 50 -27.49 -5.45 7.92
N PRO A 51 -28.43 -4.51 7.72
CA PRO A 51 -28.07 -3.11 7.53
C PRO A 51 -27.22 -2.67 8.72
N LEU A 52 -26.00 -2.23 8.41
CA LEU A 52 -25.08 -1.70 9.40
C LEU A 52 -25.63 -0.35 9.87
N ILE A 53 -26.50 -0.35 10.88
CA ILE A 53 -26.96 0.86 11.57
C ILE A 53 -25.81 1.29 12.48
N VAL A 54 -24.79 1.91 11.89
CA VAL A 54 -23.67 2.49 12.62
C VAL A 54 -23.91 3.99 12.64
N HIS A 55 -24.25 4.52 13.81
CA HIS A 55 -24.38 5.96 14.01
C HIS A 55 -23.03 6.62 13.70
N GLU A 56 -23.01 7.77 13.01
CA GLU A 56 -21.77 8.43 12.55
C GLU A 56 -20.80 8.72 13.70
N SER A 57 -21.30 8.94 14.91
CA SER A 57 -20.47 9.09 16.13
C SER A 57 -19.74 7.83 16.59
N SER A 58 -20.13 6.65 16.08
CA SER A 58 -19.50 5.35 16.37
C SER A 58 -18.37 5.05 15.38
N ILE A 59 -18.31 5.78 14.27
CA ILE A 59 -17.18 5.77 13.36
C ILE A 59 -16.05 6.50 14.08
N ARG A 60 -15.04 5.74 14.50
CA ARG A 60 -13.87 6.30 15.18
C ARG A 60 -13.35 7.52 14.40
N PRO A 61 -13.01 8.63 15.08
CA PRO A 61 -12.42 9.79 14.42
C PRO A 61 -11.27 9.33 13.53
N ARG A 62 -11.26 9.77 12.27
CA ARG A 62 -10.14 9.50 11.36
C ARG A 62 -8.88 10.02 12.05
N PHE A 63 -8.00 9.12 12.48
CA PHE A 63 -6.72 9.45 13.13
C PHE A 63 -5.79 10.29 12.25
N PHE A 64 -6.09 10.36 10.95
CA PHE A 64 -5.31 11.09 9.96
C PHE A 64 -6.21 12.11 9.27
N ASP A 65 -5.82 13.39 9.37
CA ASP A 65 -6.37 14.46 8.54
C ASP A 65 -5.63 14.46 7.20
N ASN A 66 -6.32 14.02 6.14
CA ASN A 66 -5.74 13.89 4.81
C ASN A 66 -5.76 15.19 4.00
N LYS A 67 -6.21 16.32 4.56
CA LYS A 67 -6.37 17.59 3.80
C LYS A 67 -5.09 18.10 3.13
N HIS A 68 -3.91 17.75 3.66
CA HIS A 68 -2.62 18.19 3.11
C HIS A 68 -1.65 17.04 2.83
N ALA A 69 -2.06 15.78 3.05
CA ALA A 69 -1.17 14.63 2.95
C ALA A 69 -1.35 13.82 1.65
N ILE A 70 -2.36 14.14 0.83
CA ILE A 70 -2.59 13.44 -0.44
C ILE A 70 -1.86 14.17 -1.56
N ILE A 71 -0.68 13.67 -1.88
CA ILE A 71 0.02 14.02 -3.11
C ILE A 71 -0.57 13.17 -4.25
N LYS A 72 -1.22 13.82 -5.22
CA LYS A 72 -1.86 13.13 -6.37
C LYS A 72 -0.85 12.43 -7.27
N ASN A 73 0.32 13.05 -7.49
CA ASN A 73 1.40 12.53 -8.30
C ASN A 73 2.75 12.74 -7.59
N ALA A 74 3.13 11.78 -6.75
CA ALA A 74 4.32 11.90 -5.90
C ALA A 74 5.62 11.99 -6.69
N ALA A 75 5.68 11.37 -7.87
CA ALA A 75 6.87 11.39 -8.71
C ALA A 75 7.12 12.79 -9.29
N GLU A 76 6.07 13.43 -9.79
CA GLU A 76 6.15 14.77 -10.38
C GLU A 76 6.44 15.84 -9.33
N GLU A 77 5.77 15.78 -8.18
CA GLU A 77 6.01 16.73 -7.08
C GLU A 77 7.44 16.63 -6.55
N ASN A 78 7.94 15.40 -6.35
CA ASN A 78 9.34 15.19 -5.94
C ASN A 78 10.34 15.72 -6.97
N LYS A 79 10.08 15.49 -8.27
CA LYS A 79 10.93 16.02 -9.34
C LYS A 79 10.96 17.55 -9.31
N ASN A 80 9.79 18.19 -9.24
CA ASN A 80 9.68 19.65 -9.20
C ASN A 80 10.36 20.23 -7.97
N TRP A 81 10.22 19.57 -6.81
CA TRP A 81 10.90 19.97 -5.59
C TRP A 81 12.43 19.87 -5.73
N ILE A 82 12.96 18.78 -6.27
CA ILE A 82 14.41 18.61 -6.52
C ILE A 82 14.92 19.69 -7.47
N GLU A 83 14.24 19.93 -8.58
CA GLU A 83 14.64 20.92 -9.58
C GLU A 83 14.66 22.34 -8.98
N THR A 84 13.62 22.70 -8.22
CA THR A 84 13.53 23.99 -7.51
C THR A 84 14.60 24.12 -6.43
N PHE A 85 14.85 23.05 -5.68
CA PHE A 85 15.89 23.02 -4.66
C PHE A 85 17.26 23.26 -5.30
N LEU A 86 17.61 22.52 -6.35
CA LEU A 86 18.92 22.65 -7.02
C LEU A 86 19.11 23.99 -7.73
N SER A 87 18.06 24.55 -8.34
CA SER A 87 18.13 25.86 -8.98
C SER A 87 18.34 27.00 -7.98
N SER A 88 17.93 26.82 -6.73
CA SER A 88 18.16 27.80 -5.67
C SER A 88 19.64 27.95 -5.27
N TRP A 89 20.53 27.02 -5.67
CA TRP A 89 21.94 27.07 -5.31
C TRP A 89 22.75 27.93 -6.29
N SER A 90 23.36 28.99 -5.77
CA SER A 90 24.34 29.76 -6.55
C SER A 90 25.64 28.97 -6.74
N ASP A 91 26.43 29.36 -7.74
CA ASP A 91 27.71 28.69 -7.99
C ASP A 91 28.74 28.94 -6.89
N ASP A 92 28.67 30.09 -6.23
CA ASP A 92 29.47 30.43 -5.05
C ASP A 92 29.11 29.51 -3.86
N GLU A 93 27.82 29.30 -3.60
CA GLU A 93 27.35 28.38 -2.56
C GLU A 93 27.82 26.94 -2.82
N LYS A 94 27.75 26.49 -4.09
CA LYS A 94 28.24 25.15 -4.49
C LYS A 94 29.76 25.03 -4.29
N LYS A 95 30.51 26.08 -4.60
CA LYS A 95 31.97 26.11 -4.43
C LYS A 95 32.34 26.04 -2.95
N LEU A 96 31.75 26.90 -2.13
CA LEU A 96 31.95 26.94 -0.69
C LEU A 96 31.62 25.59 -0.04
N PHE A 97 30.50 24.96 -0.44
CA PHE A 97 30.11 23.65 0.06
C PHE A 97 31.18 22.59 -0.24
N ARG A 98 31.70 22.54 -1.47
CA ARG A 98 32.76 21.59 -1.84
C ARG A 98 34.06 21.82 -1.07
N GLU A 99 34.46 23.07 -0.89
CA GLU A 99 35.67 23.42 -0.12
C GLU A 99 35.54 22.98 1.34
N ARG A 100 34.41 23.28 1.98
CA ARG A 100 34.15 22.89 3.37
C ARG A 100 33.96 21.38 3.52
N LEU A 101 33.32 20.72 2.56
CA LEU A 101 33.19 19.25 2.55
C LEU A 101 34.56 18.57 2.49
N SER A 102 35.50 19.11 1.72
CA SER A 102 36.88 18.61 1.66
C SER A 102 37.64 18.84 2.97
N ALA A 103 37.46 20.01 3.59
CA ALA A 103 38.19 20.39 4.80
C ALA A 103 37.71 19.69 6.07
N VAL A 104 36.38 19.52 6.24
CA VAL A 104 35.76 19.08 7.50
C VAL A 104 35.07 17.72 7.37
N GLY A 105 34.98 17.18 6.14
CA GLY A 105 34.27 15.94 5.86
C GLY A 105 32.75 16.08 5.94
N LYS A 106 32.03 14.99 6.21
CA LYS A 106 30.55 14.92 6.24
C LYS A 106 29.94 15.56 7.50
N ASN A 107 30.46 16.70 7.93
CA ASN A 107 29.89 17.50 9.02
C ASN A 107 28.96 18.59 8.46
N TYR A 108 27.75 18.19 8.07
CA TYR A 108 26.82 19.10 7.39
C TYR A 108 26.35 20.25 8.29
N ALA A 109 26.24 20.04 9.60
CA ALA A 109 25.89 21.10 10.55
C ALA A 109 26.93 22.22 10.56
N ASN A 110 28.22 21.88 10.50
CA ASN A 110 29.28 22.87 10.40
C ASN A 110 29.28 23.59 9.04
N ILE A 111 29.11 22.85 7.94
CA ILE A 111 29.07 23.43 6.59
C ILE A 111 27.87 24.39 6.44
N ALA A 112 26.73 24.01 6.98
CA ALA A 112 25.49 24.77 7.03
C ALA A 112 25.65 26.17 7.64
N MET A 113 26.50 26.33 8.65
CA MET A 113 26.75 27.64 9.28
C MET A 113 27.29 28.70 8.29
N PHE A 114 27.89 28.28 7.18
CA PHE A 114 28.43 29.18 6.16
C PHE A 114 27.47 29.41 4.99
N LEU A 115 26.30 28.77 4.98
CA LEU A 115 25.28 28.88 3.93
C LEU A 115 24.07 29.65 4.47
N GLU A 116 24.16 30.98 4.44
CA GLU A 116 23.17 31.89 5.05
C GLU A 116 21.72 31.65 4.59
N ASN A 117 21.52 31.30 3.32
CA ASN A 117 20.20 31.11 2.71
C ASN A 117 19.71 29.65 2.67
N LYS A 118 20.48 28.69 3.22
CA LYS A 118 20.11 27.26 3.20
C LYS A 118 19.65 26.72 4.56
N VAL A 119 19.79 27.50 5.63
CA VAL A 119 19.66 27.00 7.02
C VAL A 119 18.93 27.99 7.94
N ARG A 120 18.42 29.12 7.43
CA ARG A 120 17.60 30.00 8.26
C ARG A 120 16.18 29.43 8.39
N TYR A 121 15.81 29.11 9.62
CA TYR A 121 14.47 28.69 10.06
C TYR A 121 13.39 29.70 9.70
#